data_AF-A0A921KRP5-F1
#
_entry.id   AF-A0A921KRP5-F1
#
_cell.length_a   1.000
_cell.length_b   1.000
_cell.length_c   1.000
_cell.angle_alpha   90.00
_cell.angle_beta   90.00
_cell.angle_gamma   90.00
#
_symmetry.space_group_name_H-M   'P 1'
#
loop_
_entity.id
_entity.type
_entity.pdbx_description
1 polymer ?
#
loop_
_entity_poly.entity_id
_entity_poly.type
_entity_poly.pdbx_seq_one_letter_code
_entity_poly.pdbx_strand_id
1 'polypeptide(L)'
;MHVKNGLSATKGSPVPPAGEIAQLGIIGVVLLLFLFYGGTMWMSVAISRKKENADDYMTAGNNIGFGVSAASMTATWIWASSMYASVTAGYTYGVSGPIHYGLWGALMILFIYPFGKRIRAVAPRAHTLAEVMYARHGRSSQLMLAGSNVLGSVISLTSNFIAGGAIIAMLSPLTFGHGILIIAAGVLLYTMWSGFRASVLTDFAQVMAMLGAAVIIIPAVFFLAGGPSMFTEGVANGNVTPQQESFFSSDAFMNQGAPYIAAVLAYAIGNQTIAQRLFAVREDL
;
A
#
# COMPACT_ATOMS: atom_id res chain seq x y z
N MET A 1 16.96 46.93 -12.53
CA MET A 1 18.30 46.39 -12.85
C MET A 1 18.19 44.88 -12.81
N HIS A 2 18.12 44.27 -13.99
CA HIS A 2 18.02 42.83 -14.21
C HIS A 2 19.33 42.15 -13.81
N VAL A 3 19.27 41.08 -13.03
CA VAL A 3 20.37 40.11 -12.90
C VAL A 3 19.84 38.76 -13.38
N LYS A 4 20.15 38.46 -14.63
CA LYS A 4 20.16 37.10 -15.20
C LYS A 4 21.38 36.40 -14.61
N ASN A 5 21.20 35.28 -13.91
CA ASN A 5 22.28 34.31 -13.68
C ASN A 5 21.85 32.97 -14.27
N GLY A 6 22.65 32.51 -15.24
CA GLY A 6 22.39 31.32 -16.03
C GLY A 6 22.57 30.04 -15.23
N LEU A 7 21.52 29.23 -15.21
CA LEU A 7 21.65 27.78 -15.12
C LEU A 7 21.69 27.27 -16.55
N SER A 8 22.89 26.87 -16.96
CA SER A 8 23.14 26.08 -18.16
C SER A 8 22.24 24.86 -18.11
N ALA A 9 21.27 24.79 -19.02
CA ALA A 9 20.48 23.60 -19.27
C ALA A 9 21.42 22.53 -19.84
N THR A 10 21.93 21.66 -18.97
CA THR A 10 22.46 20.37 -19.41
C THR A 10 21.33 19.65 -20.11
N LYS A 11 21.48 19.49 -21.43
CA LYS A 11 20.61 18.65 -22.27
C LYS A 11 20.49 17.30 -21.58
N GLY A 12 19.36 17.07 -20.93
CA GLY A 12 18.94 15.73 -20.57
C GLY A 12 18.95 14.90 -21.83
N SER A 13 19.61 13.75 -21.78
CA SER A 13 19.51 12.70 -22.78
C SER A 13 18.03 12.54 -23.19
N PRO A 14 17.72 12.41 -24.49
CA PRO A 14 16.36 12.26 -24.94
C PRO A 14 15.76 11.06 -24.22
N VAL A 15 14.69 11.31 -23.45
CA VAL A 15 13.84 10.24 -22.92
C VAL A 15 13.49 9.37 -24.11
N PRO A 16 13.81 8.07 -24.11
CA PRO A 16 13.42 7.19 -25.21
C PRO A 16 11.91 7.36 -25.43
N PRO A 17 11.42 7.41 -26.68
CA PRO A 17 9.99 7.54 -26.93
C PRO A 17 9.28 6.49 -26.09
N ALA A 18 8.38 6.93 -25.22
CA ALA A 18 7.54 6.02 -24.46
C ALA A 18 6.90 5.10 -25.50
N GLY A 19 7.32 3.83 -25.52
CA GLY A 19 6.72 2.85 -26.42
C GLY A 19 5.21 2.94 -26.24
N GLU A 20 4.46 3.00 -27.34
CA GLU A 20 3.00 3.04 -27.27
C GLU A 20 2.55 1.94 -26.30
N ILE A 21 2.03 2.36 -25.15
CA ILE A 21 1.54 1.41 -24.16
C ILE A 21 0.39 0.70 -24.85
N ALA A 22 0.58 -0.59 -25.15
CA ALA A 22 -0.44 -1.40 -25.79
C ALA A 22 -1.68 -1.40 -24.89
N GLN A 23 -2.69 -0.63 -25.28
CA GLN A 23 -3.93 -0.52 -24.52
C GLN A 23 -4.69 -1.84 -24.64
N LEU A 24 -5.23 -2.29 -23.51
CA LEU A 24 -6.16 -3.41 -23.50
C LEU A 24 -7.44 -2.99 -24.23
N GLY A 25 -7.97 -3.89 -25.07
CA GLY A 25 -9.26 -3.66 -25.70
C GLY A 25 -10.36 -3.46 -24.66
N ILE A 26 -11.34 -2.59 -24.95
CA ILE A 26 -12.40 -2.22 -24.00
C ILE A 26 -13.14 -3.44 -23.42
N ILE A 27 -13.35 -4.47 -24.23
CA ILE A 27 -13.97 -5.74 -23.81
C ILE A 27 -13.10 -6.45 -22.76
N GLY A 28 -11.78 -6.52 -22.98
CA GLY A 28 -10.85 -7.12 -22.03
C GLY A 28 -10.81 -6.37 -20.70
N VAL A 29 -10.85 -5.03 -20.74
CA VAL A 29 -10.88 -4.17 -19.55
C VAL A 29 -12.17 -4.39 -18.76
N VAL A 30 -13.33 -4.38 -19.44
CA VAL A 30 -14.63 -4.62 -18.79
C VAL A 30 -14.69 -6.02 -18.19
N LEU A 31 -14.19 -7.04 -18.88
CA LEU A 31 -14.13 -8.41 -18.35
C LEU A 31 -13.22 -8.51 -17.13
N LEU A 32 -12.03 -7.88 -17.14
CA LEU A 32 -11.13 -7.87 -16.00
C LEU A 32 -11.75 -7.19 -14.78
N LEU A 33 -12.38 -6.03 -14.99
CA LEU A 33 -13.07 -5.29 -13.92
C LEU A 33 -14.26 -6.11 -13.37
N PHE A 34 -15.03 -6.72 -14.26
CA PHE A 34 -16.17 -7.56 -13.87
C PHE A 34 -15.72 -8.80 -13.09
N LEU A 35 -14.67 -9.49 -13.53
CA LEU A 35 -14.09 -10.63 -12.82
C LEU A 35 -13.53 -10.23 -11.46
N PHE A 36 -12.83 -9.09 -11.40
CA PHE A 36 -12.25 -8.59 -10.15
C PHE A 36 -13.33 -8.18 -9.15
N TYR A 37 -14.21 -7.24 -9.50
CA TYR A 37 -15.26 -6.75 -8.60
C TYR A 37 -16.37 -7.78 -8.36
N GLY A 38 -16.74 -8.55 -9.38
CA GLY A 38 -17.70 -9.64 -9.24
C GLY A 38 -17.15 -10.77 -8.38
N GLY A 39 -15.88 -11.13 -8.53
CA GLY A 39 -15.20 -12.12 -7.70
C GLY A 39 -15.08 -11.68 -6.24
N THR A 40 -14.68 -10.43 -5.98
CA THR A 40 -14.59 -9.90 -4.61
C THR A 40 -15.97 -9.79 -3.95
N MET A 41 -16.99 -9.36 -4.69
CA MET A 41 -18.37 -9.31 -4.19
C MET A 41 -18.93 -10.71 -3.91
N TRP A 42 -18.69 -11.68 -4.79
CA TRP A 42 -19.12 -13.07 -4.58
C TRP A 42 -18.45 -13.69 -3.35
N MET A 43 -17.13 -13.49 -3.19
CA MET A 43 -16.42 -13.91 -1.98
C MET A 43 -17.00 -13.25 -0.74
N SER A 44 -17.18 -11.93 -0.76
CA SER A 44 -17.72 -11.16 0.37
C SER A 44 -19.10 -11.69 0.80
N VAL A 45 -20.02 -11.91 -0.14
CA VAL A 45 -21.36 -12.45 0.13
C VAL A 45 -21.30 -13.90 0.61
N ALA A 46 -20.42 -14.73 0.05
CA ALA A 46 -20.26 -16.12 0.47
C ALA A 46 -19.67 -16.27 1.89
N ILE A 47 -18.85 -15.30 2.31
CA ILE A 47 -18.19 -15.28 3.63
C ILE A 47 -19.07 -14.60 4.69
N SER A 48 -19.90 -13.64 4.28
CA SER A 48 -20.76 -12.86 5.17
C SER A 48 -21.82 -13.75 5.86
N ARG A 49 -21.88 -13.69 7.19
CA ARG A 49 -22.88 -14.44 7.99
C ARG A 49 -24.13 -13.58 8.20
N LYS A 50 -25.32 -14.15 8.00
CA LYS A 50 -26.63 -13.46 8.08
C LYS A 50 -26.99 -12.84 9.45
N LYS A 51 -26.18 -13.03 10.50
CA LYS A 51 -26.38 -12.44 11.84
C LYS A 51 -25.00 -12.16 12.47
N GLU A 52 -24.49 -10.94 12.31
CA GLU A 52 -23.30 -10.43 13.04
C GLU A 52 -23.75 -9.26 13.92
N ASN A 53 -23.32 -9.23 15.19
CA ASN A 53 -23.49 -8.06 16.06
C ASN A 53 -22.41 -7.02 15.75
N ALA A 54 -22.55 -5.77 16.21
CA ALA A 54 -21.59 -4.69 15.95
C ALA A 54 -20.14 -5.06 16.34
N ASP A 55 -19.95 -5.80 17.43
CA ASP A 55 -18.64 -6.26 17.88
C ASP A 55 -18.02 -7.29 16.92
N ASP A 56 -18.81 -8.24 16.40
CA ASP A 56 -18.37 -9.20 15.39
C ASP A 56 -18.06 -8.50 14.06
N TYR A 57 -18.86 -7.49 13.71
CA TYR A 57 -18.66 -6.67 12.52
C TYR A 57 -17.38 -5.84 12.59
N MET A 58 -16.95 -5.40 13.79
CA MET A 58 -15.76 -4.56 13.98
C MET A 58 -14.48 -5.35 14.30
N THR A 59 -14.58 -6.53 14.91
CA THR A 59 -13.41 -7.28 15.44
C THR A 59 -13.33 -8.74 14.97
N ALA A 60 -14.31 -9.23 14.19
CA ALA A 60 -14.46 -10.65 13.84
C ALA A 60 -14.43 -11.61 15.06
N GLY A 61 -14.81 -11.11 16.24
CA GLY A 61 -14.88 -11.90 17.48
C GLY A 61 -13.53 -12.42 17.98
N ASN A 62 -12.43 -11.71 17.69
CA ASN A 62 -11.07 -12.06 18.12
C ASN A 62 -10.60 -13.48 17.71
N ASN A 63 -11.12 -14.07 16.63
CA ASN A 63 -10.88 -15.48 16.31
C ASN A 63 -10.01 -15.69 15.05
N ILE A 64 -9.23 -14.68 14.64
CA ILE A 64 -8.36 -14.74 13.47
C ILE A 64 -7.00 -15.35 13.85
N GLY A 65 -6.57 -16.39 13.12
CA GLY A 65 -5.28 -17.04 13.33
C GLY A 65 -4.10 -16.14 12.96
N PHE A 66 -2.99 -16.26 13.69
CA PHE A 66 -1.80 -15.40 13.56
C PHE A 66 -1.28 -15.25 12.13
N GLY A 67 -1.22 -16.35 11.35
CA GLY A 67 -0.76 -16.29 9.96
C GLY A 67 -1.67 -15.47 9.04
N VAL A 68 -2.99 -15.53 9.25
CA VAL A 68 -3.97 -14.74 8.49
C VAL A 68 -3.92 -13.27 8.94
N SER A 69 -3.77 -13.00 10.23
CA SER A 69 -3.60 -11.64 10.74
C SER A 69 -2.31 -11.01 10.25
N ALA A 70 -1.19 -11.74 10.24
CA ALA A 70 0.09 -11.28 9.72
C ALA A 70 0.00 -11.01 8.21
N ALA A 71 -0.56 -11.93 7.43
CA ALA A 71 -0.76 -11.74 5.99
C ALA A 71 -1.69 -10.57 5.68
N SER A 72 -2.77 -10.41 6.46
CA SER A 72 -3.66 -9.24 6.38
C SER A 72 -2.89 -7.96 6.72
N MET A 73 -2.10 -7.93 7.80
CA MET A 73 -1.28 -6.75 8.14
C MET A 73 -0.32 -6.40 7.00
N THR A 74 0.35 -7.38 6.40
CA THR A 74 1.17 -7.16 5.20
C THR A 74 0.33 -6.63 4.03
N ALA A 75 -0.90 -7.14 3.84
CA ALA A 75 -1.81 -6.70 2.79
C ALA A 75 -2.10 -5.22 2.83
N THR A 76 -2.40 -4.65 4.01
CA THR A 76 -2.74 -3.22 4.07
C THR A 76 -1.55 -2.29 3.97
N TRP A 77 -0.34 -2.83 3.93
CA TRP A 77 0.85 -2.07 3.57
C TRP A 77 1.10 -2.02 2.06
N ILE A 78 0.51 -2.96 1.31
CA ILE A 78 0.67 -3.00 -0.14
C ILE A 78 -0.48 -2.26 -0.81
N TRP A 79 -0.41 -0.93 -0.78
CA TRP A 79 -1.24 -0.04 -1.60
C TRP A 79 -0.52 0.35 -2.91
N ALA A 80 -1.29 0.80 -3.91
CA ALA A 80 -0.76 1.21 -5.21
C ALA A 80 0.30 2.32 -5.09
N SER A 81 0.13 3.23 -4.13
CA SER A 81 1.08 4.30 -3.82
C SER A 81 2.42 3.77 -3.27
N SER A 82 2.43 2.70 -2.47
CA SER A 82 3.68 2.03 -2.03
C SER A 82 4.38 1.37 -3.17
N MET A 83 3.64 0.65 -4.03
CA MET A 83 4.25 0.00 -5.19
C MET A 83 4.90 1.05 -6.09
N TYR A 84 4.18 2.14 -6.38
CA TYR A 84 4.70 3.27 -7.15
C TYR A 84 5.92 3.92 -6.47
N ALA A 85 5.86 4.16 -5.16
CA ALA A 85 6.96 4.73 -4.39
C ALA A 85 8.19 3.80 -4.38
N SER A 86 8.00 2.48 -4.25
CA SER A 86 9.07 1.48 -4.29
C SER A 86 9.71 1.38 -5.67
N VAL A 87 8.92 1.45 -6.74
CA VAL A 87 9.45 1.45 -8.12
C VAL A 87 10.21 2.75 -8.38
N THR A 88 9.67 3.89 -7.98
CA THR A 88 10.34 5.20 -8.09
C THR A 88 11.65 5.21 -7.30
N ALA A 89 11.66 4.60 -6.12
CA ALA A 89 12.88 4.44 -5.32
C ALA A 89 13.92 3.55 -6.00
N GLY A 90 13.50 2.45 -6.64
CA GLY A 90 14.37 1.61 -7.45
C GLY A 90 14.96 2.36 -8.65
N TYR A 91 14.14 3.17 -9.32
CA TYR A 91 14.58 3.98 -10.45
C TYR A 91 15.59 5.07 -10.03
N THR A 92 15.36 5.74 -8.91
CA THR A 92 16.18 6.88 -8.46
C THR A 92 17.42 6.43 -7.69
N TYR A 93 17.30 5.46 -6.79
CA TYR A 93 18.36 5.05 -5.85
C TYR A 93 18.92 3.64 -6.12
N GLY A 94 18.51 3.02 -7.23
CA GLY A 94 19.00 1.71 -7.64
C GLY A 94 18.56 0.58 -6.69
N VAL A 95 19.40 -0.43 -6.55
CA VAL A 95 19.06 -1.67 -5.80
C VAL A 95 18.79 -1.38 -4.32
N SER A 96 19.44 -0.37 -3.77
CA SER A 96 19.29 0.04 -2.37
C SER A 96 17.87 0.56 -2.05
N GLY A 97 17.22 1.26 -2.99
CA GLY A 97 15.96 1.97 -2.72
C GLY A 97 14.79 1.07 -2.28
N PRO A 98 14.44 0.03 -3.08
CA PRO A 98 13.38 -0.92 -2.73
C PRO A 98 13.72 -1.73 -1.48
N ILE A 99 15.00 -2.03 -1.25
CA ILE A 99 15.47 -2.78 -0.06
C ILE A 99 15.23 -1.95 1.20
N HIS A 100 15.63 -0.67 1.19
CA HIS A 100 15.36 0.22 2.31
C HIS A 100 13.86 0.39 2.53
N TYR A 101 13.08 0.52 1.46
CA TYR A 101 11.63 0.61 1.55
C TYR A 101 11.02 -0.62 2.23
N GLY A 102 11.36 -1.83 1.77
CA GLY A 102 10.84 -3.07 2.34
C GLY A 102 11.35 -3.34 3.75
N LEU A 103 12.64 -3.14 4.01
CA LEU A 103 13.28 -3.38 5.30
C LEU A 103 12.66 -2.52 6.40
N TRP A 104 12.55 -1.21 6.19
CA TRP A 104 12.03 -0.30 7.21
C TRP A 104 10.53 -0.48 7.43
N GLY A 105 9.77 -0.82 6.38
CA GLY A 105 8.38 -1.21 6.50
C GLY A 105 8.20 -2.47 7.36
N ALA A 106 9.05 -3.49 7.17
CA ALA A 106 9.02 -4.71 7.96
C ALA A 106 9.45 -4.48 9.42
N LEU A 107 10.53 -3.73 9.64
CA LEU A 107 11.05 -3.42 10.98
C LEU A 107 10.03 -2.64 11.82
N MET A 108 9.24 -1.75 11.21
CA MET A 108 8.18 -1.04 11.90
C MET A 108 7.19 -1.98 12.59
N ILE A 109 6.81 -3.09 11.94
CA ILE A 109 5.89 -4.08 12.53
C ILE A 109 6.51 -4.69 13.80
N LEU A 110 7.82 -4.96 13.78
CA LEU A 110 8.54 -5.44 14.96
C LEU A 110 8.60 -4.39 16.07
N PHE A 111 8.77 -3.11 15.71
CA PHE A 111 8.80 -2.03 16.69
C PHE A 111 7.44 -1.76 17.34
N ILE A 112 6.33 -1.93 16.62
CA ILE A 112 5.00 -1.66 17.18
C ILE A 112 4.45 -2.80 18.04
N TYR A 113 4.88 -4.03 17.79
CA TYR A 113 4.44 -5.20 18.57
C TYR A 113 4.54 -5.03 20.10
N PRO A 114 5.66 -4.56 20.71
CA PRO A 114 5.73 -4.33 22.15
C PRO A 114 4.78 -3.22 22.64
N PHE A 115 4.55 -2.17 21.85
CA PHE A 115 3.57 -1.13 22.17
C PHE A 115 2.16 -1.69 22.17
N GLY A 116 1.84 -2.50 21.16
CA GLY A 116 0.58 -3.20 21.06
C GLY A 116 0.28 -4.08 22.28
N LYS A 117 1.25 -4.89 22.71
CA LYS A 117 1.11 -5.69 23.94
C LYS A 117 0.87 -4.83 25.17
N ARG A 118 1.56 -3.71 25.31
CA ARG A 118 1.37 -2.79 26.44
C ARG A 118 0.02 -2.09 26.42
N ILE A 119 -0.45 -1.65 25.25
CA ILE A 119 -1.77 -1.02 25.11
C ILE A 119 -2.87 -2.02 25.47
N ARG A 120 -2.77 -3.28 25.01
CA ARG A 120 -3.71 -4.35 25.39
C ARG A 120 -3.71 -4.63 26.90
N ALA A 121 -2.54 -4.64 27.55
CA ALA A 121 -2.45 -4.85 28.99
C ALA A 121 -3.08 -3.70 29.80
N VAL A 122 -2.98 -2.47 29.32
CA VAL A 122 -3.49 -1.27 30.03
C VAL A 122 -4.97 -1.01 29.73
N ALA A 123 -5.45 -1.34 28.54
CA ALA A 123 -6.82 -1.08 28.09
C ALA A 123 -7.42 -2.30 27.38
N PRO A 124 -7.68 -3.42 28.11
CA PRO A 124 -8.12 -4.68 27.51
C PRO A 124 -9.53 -4.63 26.89
N ARG A 125 -10.34 -3.61 27.23
CA ARG A 125 -11.69 -3.39 26.67
C ARG A 125 -11.74 -2.28 25.63
N ALA A 126 -10.60 -1.72 25.22
CA ALA A 126 -10.58 -0.68 24.21
C ALA A 126 -10.65 -1.29 22.80
N HIS A 127 -11.56 -0.80 21.98
CA HIS A 127 -11.73 -1.20 20.59
C HIS A 127 -11.06 -0.23 19.61
N THR A 128 -10.68 0.97 20.08
CA THR A 128 -10.04 2.01 19.28
C THR A 128 -8.87 2.69 20.00
N LEU A 129 -7.88 3.21 19.26
CA LEU A 129 -6.83 4.05 19.85
C LEU A 129 -7.41 5.31 20.50
N ALA A 130 -8.51 5.81 19.93
CA ALA A 130 -9.24 6.97 20.45
C ALA A 130 -9.77 6.70 21.88
N GLU A 131 -10.27 5.51 22.18
CA GLU A 131 -10.69 5.12 23.54
C GLU A 131 -9.52 5.06 24.52
N VAL A 132 -8.36 4.55 24.08
CA VAL A 132 -7.14 4.54 24.90
C VAL A 132 -6.69 5.97 25.21
N MET A 133 -6.75 6.87 24.22
CA MET A 133 -6.44 8.28 24.41
C MET A 133 -7.47 8.99 25.30
N TYR A 134 -8.75 8.63 25.21
CA TYR A 134 -9.77 9.15 26.10
C TYR A 134 -9.49 8.79 27.56
N ALA A 135 -9.18 7.52 27.82
CA ALA A 135 -8.91 7.01 29.16
C ALA A 135 -7.69 7.67 29.81
N ARG A 136 -6.68 8.08 29.02
CA ARG A 136 -5.42 8.64 29.54
C ARG A 136 -5.33 10.17 29.48
N HIS A 137 -5.92 10.79 28.45
CA HIS A 137 -5.73 12.21 28.12
C HIS A 137 -7.05 12.96 27.88
N GLY A 138 -8.20 12.33 28.13
CA GLY A 138 -9.52 12.94 28.05
C GLY A 138 -10.05 13.20 26.65
N ARG A 139 -11.22 13.84 26.58
CA ARG A 139 -12.03 14.03 25.37
C ARG A 139 -11.36 14.85 24.26
N SER A 140 -10.59 15.88 24.62
CA SER A 140 -9.93 16.75 23.64
C SER A 140 -8.93 15.96 22.79
N SER A 141 -8.07 15.18 23.45
CA SER A 141 -7.06 14.34 22.80
C SER A 141 -7.68 13.22 21.95
N GLN A 142 -8.79 12.65 22.41
CA GLN A 142 -9.58 11.68 21.64
C GLN A 142 -10.09 12.29 20.33
N LEU A 143 -10.72 13.47 20.38
CA LEU A 143 -11.29 14.12 19.21
C LEU A 143 -10.21 14.56 18.21
N MET A 144 -9.06 15.03 18.70
CA MET A 144 -7.92 15.34 17.84
C MET A 144 -7.39 14.10 17.10
N LEU A 145 -7.21 12.98 17.80
CA LEU A 145 -6.73 11.74 17.18
C LEU A 145 -7.76 11.14 16.21
N ALA A 146 -9.04 11.17 16.57
CA ALA A 146 -10.10 10.70 15.69
C ALA A 146 -10.20 11.57 14.42
N GLY A 147 -10.17 12.90 14.58
CA GLY A 147 -10.19 13.85 13.47
C GLY A 147 -8.99 13.69 12.53
N SER A 148 -7.78 13.54 13.08
CA SER A 148 -6.58 13.32 12.26
C SER A 148 -6.62 11.99 11.49
N ASN A 149 -7.14 10.92 12.10
CA ASN A 149 -7.30 9.63 11.43
C ASN A 149 -8.36 9.69 10.31
N VAL A 150 -9.47 10.41 10.52
CA VAL A 150 -10.49 10.60 9.47
C VAL A 150 -9.91 11.40 8.31
N LEU A 151 -9.25 12.52 8.57
CA LEU A 151 -8.60 13.32 7.52
C LEU A 151 -7.53 12.52 6.77
N GLY A 152 -6.68 11.79 7.50
CA GLY A 152 -5.67 10.91 6.90
C GLY A 152 -6.27 9.84 6.01
N SER A 153 -7.40 9.26 6.42
CA SER A 153 -8.13 8.26 5.64
C SER A 153 -8.73 8.86 4.35
N VAL A 154 -9.29 10.07 4.41
CA VAL A 154 -9.80 10.78 3.22
C VAL A 154 -8.69 11.10 2.22
N ILE A 155 -7.54 11.58 2.70
CA ILE A 155 -6.37 11.87 1.86
C ILE A 155 -5.86 10.57 1.21
N SER A 156 -5.74 9.51 2.01
CA SER A 156 -5.30 8.20 1.52
C SER A 156 -6.26 7.63 0.46
N LEU A 157 -7.57 7.72 0.70
CA LEU A 157 -8.59 7.26 -0.25
C LEU A 157 -8.52 8.05 -1.56
N THR A 158 -8.40 9.37 -1.48
CA THR A 158 -8.26 10.24 -2.64
C THR A 158 -7.02 9.89 -3.46
N SER A 159 -5.88 9.66 -2.79
CA SER A 159 -4.63 9.25 -3.44
C SER A 159 -4.79 7.92 -4.17
N ASN A 160 -5.47 6.93 -3.57
CA ASN A 160 -5.71 5.63 -4.20
C ASN A 160 -6.66 5.73 -5.40
N PHE A 161 -7.70 6.57 -5.34
CA PHE A 161 -8.59 6.80 -6.48
C PHE A 161 -7.87 7.48 -7.65
N ILE A 162 -7.00 8.46 -7.36
CA ILE A 162 -6.17 9.10 -8.39
C ILE A 162 -5.21 8.07 -9.01
N ALA A 163 -4.50 7.30 -8.20
CA ALA A 163 -3.55 6.29 -8.69
C ALA A 163 -4.26 5.23 -9.55
N GLY A 164 -5.38 4.71 -9.07
CA GLY A 164 -6.17 3.72 -9.80
C GLY A 164 -6.80 4.27 -11.08
N GLY A 165 -7.33 5.49 -11.04
CA GLY A 165 -7.86 6.17 -12.22
C GLY A 165 -6.80 6.41 -13.30
N ALA A 166 -5.57 6.75 -12.88
CA ALA A 166 -4.44 6.90 -13.79
C ALA A 166 -4.05 5.58 -14.45
N ILE A 167 -4.00 4.48 -13.69
CA ILE A 167 -3.70 3.15 -14.22
C ILE A 167 -4.75 2.71 -15.26
N ILE A 168 -6.04 2.92 -14.97
CA ILE A 168 -7.12 2.59 -15.92
C ILE A 168 -6.97 3.41 -17.19
N ALA A 169 -6.75 4.73 -17.08
CA ALA A 169 -6.58 5.60 -18.25
C ALA A 169 -5.35 5.26 -19.09
N MET A 170 -4.29 4.74 -18.45
CA MET A 170 -3.06 4.35 -19.13
C MET A 170 -3.19 3.01 -19.87
N LEU A 171 -3.95 2.06 -19.31
CA LEU A 171 -4.05 0.69 -19.82
C LEU A 171 -5.33 0.41 -20.63
N SER A 172 -6.25 1.36 -20.70
CA SER A 172 -7.54 1.20 -21.37
C SER A 172 -7.89 2.45 -22.19
N PRO A 173 -8.84 2.35 -23.13
CA PRO A 173 -9.37 3.51 -23.84
C PRO A 173 -10.29 4.40 -22.97
N LEU A 174 -10.48 4.08 -21.68
CA LEU A 174 -11.32 4.86 -20.78
C LEU A 174 -10.58 6.13 -20.30
N THR A 175 -11.32 7.20 -20.07
CA THR A 175 -10.73 8.42 -19.51
C THR A 175 -10.45 8.27 -18.01
N PHE A 176 -9.53 9.09 -17.49
CA PHE A 176 -9.20 9.16 -16.07
C PHE A 176 -10.44 9.29 -15.16
N GLY A 177 -11.40 10.14 -15.55
CA GLY A 177 -12.65 10.32 -14.80
C GLY A 177 -13.50 9.05 -14.73
N HIS A 178 -13.63 8.30 -15.83
CA HIS A 178 -14.31 7.02 -15.83
C HIS A 178 -13.58 6.00 -14.94
N GLY A 179 -12.24 5.99 -14.96
CA GLY A 179 -11.44 5.13 -14.09
C GLY A 179 -11.69 5.38 -12.60
N ILE A 180 -11.71 6.64 -12.17
CA ILE A 180 -12.05 7.00 -10.78
C ILE A 180 -13.44 6.51 -10.41
N LEU A 181 -14.45 6.77 -11.24
CA LEU A 181 -15.84 6.40 -10.94
C LEU A 181 -16.02 4.89 -10.81
N ILE A 182 -15.39 4.10 -11.69
CA ILE A 182 -15.41 2.64 -11.65
C ILE A 182 -14.81 2.14 -10.33
N ILE A 183 -13.65 2.67 -9.94
CA ILE A 183 -12.99 2.25 -8.70
C ILE A 183 -13.82 2.66 -7.48
N ALA A 184 -14.28 3.91 -7.43
CA ALA A 184 -15.09 4.40 -6.33
C ALA A 184 -16.39 3.59 -6.17
N ALA A 185 -17.09 3.31 -7.28
CA ALA A 185 -18.31 2.51 -7.27
C ALA A 185 -18.04 1.07 -6.84
N GLY A 186 -17.02 0.43 -7.42
CA GLY A 186 -16.66 -0.95 -7.07
C GLY A 186 -16.27 -1.08 -5.61
N VAL A 187 -15.46 -0.16 -5.09
CA VAL A 187 -15.05 -0.12 -3.69
C VAL A 187 -16.24 0.11 -2.75
N LEU A 188 -17.08 1.09 -3.07
CA LEU A 188 -18.27 1.40 -2.26
C LEU A 188 -19.23 0.20 -2.19
N LEU A 189 -19.52 -0.44 -3.33
CA LEU A 189 -20.44 -1.56 -3.41
C LEU A 189 -20.00 -2.75 -2.55
N TYR A 190 -18.71 -3.14 -2.63
CA TYR A 190 -18.24 -4.27 -1.81
C TYR A 190 -18.13 -3.87 -0.33
N THR A 191 -17.73 -2.64 -0.02
CA THR A 191 -17.56 -2.17 1.36
C THR A 191 -18.90 -2.10 2.10
N MET A 192 -19.97 -1.65 1.43
CA MET A 192 -21.32 -1.62 2.02
C MET A 192 -21.85 -3.02 2.38
N TRP A 193 -21.37 -4.07 1.72
CA TRP A 193 -21.83 -5.45 1.92
C TRP A 193 -20.88 -6.31 2.76
N SER A 194 -19.66 -5.82 3.03
CA SER A 194 -18.58 -6.57 3.66
C SER A 194 -18.40 -6.18 5.12
N GLY A 195 -18.67 -7.10 6.06
CA GLY A 195 -18.19 -6.98 7.45
C GLY A 195 -16.66 -7.11 7.56
N PHE A 196 -16.07 -6.79 8.72
CA PHE A 196 -14.61 -6.86 8.93
C PHE A 196 -14.03 -8.23 8.59
N ARG A 197 -14.72 -9.33 8.94
CA ARG A 197 -14.30 -10.69 8.58
C ARG A 197 -14.24 -10.94 7.08
N ALA A 198 -15.28 -10.50 6.36
CA ALA A 198 -15.32 -10.59 4.90
C ALA A 198 -14.19 -9.76 4.28
N SER A 199 -13.94 -8.55 4.81
CA SER A 199 -12.85 -7.67 4.38
C SER A 199 -11.48 -8.32 4.55
N VAL A 200 -11.19 -8.90 5.73
CA VAL A 200 -9.89 -9.54 5.98
C VAL A 200 -9.65 -10.71 5.03
N LEU A 201 -10.67 -11.51 4.75
CA LEU A 201 -10.53 -12.67 3.87
C LEU A 201 -10.44 -12.27 2.39
N THR A 202 -11.16 -11.24 1.96
CA THR A 202 -10.99 -10.67 0.61
C THR A 202 -9.62 -10.01 0.43
N ASP A 203 -9.13 -9.28 1.44
CA ASP A 203 -7.78 -8.68 1.45
C ASP A 203 -6.72 -9.78 1.28
N PHE A 204 -6.86 -10.89 2.02
CA PHE A 204 -5.95 -12.03 1.91
C PHE A 204 -5.96 -12.63 0.50
N ALA A 205 -7.13 -12.87 -0.08
CA ALA A 205 -7.25 -13.40 -1.44
C ALA A 205 -6.64 -12.46 -2.48
N GLN A 206 -6.87 -11.15 -2.36
CA GLN A 206 -6.30 -10.13 -3.24
C GLN A 206 -4.78 -10.10 -3.17
N VAL A 207 -4.19 -10.19 -1.98
CA VAL A 207 -2.72 -10.26 -1.84
C VAL A 207 -2.16 -11.52 -2.44
N MET A 208 -2.78 -12.68 -2.20
CA MET A 208 -2.32 -13.94 -2.80
C MET A 208 -2.37 -13.89 -4.33
N ALA A 209 -3.44 -13.32 -4.90
CA ALA A 209 -3.55 -13.12 -6.34
C ALA A 209 -2.49 -12.15 -6.86
N MET A 210 -2.25 -11.03 -6.17
CA MET A 210 -1.23 -10.05 -6.52
C MET A 210 0.19 -10.63 -6.43
N LEU A 211 0.51 -11.39 -5.39
CA LEU A 211 1.80 -12.07 -5.25
C LEU A 211 2.00 -13.12 -6.36
N GLY A 212 0.95 -13.91 -6.66
CA GLY A 212 0.96 -14.85 -7.78
C GLY A 212 1.21 -14.15 -9.12
N ALA A 213 0.52 -13.04 -9.38
CA ALA A 213 0.74 -12.23 -10.57
C ALA A 213 2.17 -11.66 -10.61
N ALA A 214 2.71 -11.17 -9.49
CA ALA A 214 4.07 -10.65 -9.41
C ALA A 214 5.11 -11.73 -9.73
N VAL A 215 4.96 -12.95 -9.20
CA VAL A 215 5.87 -14.08 -9.45
C VAL A 215 5.88 -14.51 -10.92
N ILE A 216 4.79 -14.29 -11.66
CA ILE A 216 4.71 -14.64 -13.08
C ILE A 216 5.15 -13.47 -13.97
N ILE A 217 4.57 -12.29 -13.76
CA ILE A 217 4.74 -11.12 -14.62
C ILE A 217 6.16 -10.55 -14.49
N ILE A 218 6.72 -10.45 -13.28
CA ILE A 218 8.04 -9.84 -13.09
C ILE A 218 9.12 -10.65 -13.81
N PRO A 219 9.25 -11.98 -13.63
CA PRO A 219 10.24 -12.76 -14.37
C PRO A 219 9.96 -12.77 -15.88
N ALA A 220 8.69 -12.86 -16.31
CA ALA A 220 8.35 -12.84 -17.72
C ALA A 220 8.83 -11.55 -18.40
N VAL A 221 8.51 -10.38 -17.82
CA VAL A 221 8.97 -9.09 -18.33
C VAL A 221 10.49 -8.98 -18.26
N PHE A 222 11.11 -9.45 -17.18
CA PHE A 222 12.57 -9.45 -17.02
C PHE A 222 13.28 -10.21 -18.15
N PHE A 223 12.84 -11.44 -18.46
CA PHE A 223 13.45 -12.23 -19.52
C PHE A 223 13.11 -11.70 -20.93
N LEU A 224 11.91 -11.16 -21.14
CA LEU A 224 11.54 -10.51 -22.41
C LEU A 224 12.34 -9.23 -22.67
N ALA A 225 12.72 -8.51 -21.63
CA ALA A 225 13.51 -7.28 -21.71
C ALA A 225 15.03 -7.52 -21.90
N GLY A 226 15.49 -8.77 -21.97
CA GLY A 226 16.90 -9.13 -22.15
C GLY A 226 17.52 -9.87 -20.96
N GLY A 227 16.80 -10.03 -19.84
CA GLY A 227 17.30 -10.77 -18.69
C GLY A 227 18.54 -10.13 -18.07
N PRO A 228 19.51 -10.90 -17.52
CA PRO A 228 20.65 -10.32 -16.82
C PRO A 228 21.53 -9.38 -17.65
N SER A 229 21.56 -9.54 -18.98
CA SER A 229 22.41 -8.71 -19.84
C SER A 229 22.01 -7.23 -19.83
N MET A 230 20.72 -6.94 -19.61
CA MET A 230 20.22 -5.56 -19.53
C MET A 230 20.87 -4.76 -18.39
N PHE A 231 21.20 -5.43 -17.29
CA PHE A 231 21.87 -4.80 -16.15
C PHE A 231 23.35 -4.59 -16.44
N THR A 232 24.03 -5.59 -17.00
CA THR A 232 25.45 -5.46 -17.34
C THR A 232 25.69 -4.41 -18.43
N GLU A 233 24.80 -4.32 -19.42
CA GLU A 233 24.84 -3.29 -20.45
C GLU A 233 24.49 -1.91 -19.88
N GLY A 234 23.51 -1.81 -18.98
CA GLY A 234 23.17 -0.56 -18.30
C GLY A 234 24.34 0.01 -17.50
N VAL A 235 25.07 -0.83 -16.79
CA VAL A 235 26.29 -0.46 -16.06
C VAL A 235 27.41 -0.08 -17.03
N ALA A 236 27.65 -0.89 -18.07
CA ALA A 236 28.69 -0.63 -19.08
C ALA A 236 28.46 0.70 -19.84
N ASN A 237 27.20 1.06 -20.06
CA ASN A 237 26.80 2.32 -20.70
C ASN A 237 26.84 3.54 -19.76
N GLY A 238 27.20 3.35 -18.48
CA GLY A 238 27.27 4.43 -17.49
C GLY A 238 25.89 4.98 -17.08
N ASN A 239 24.82 4.20 -17.28
CA ASN A 239 23.45 4.61 -16.91
C ASN A 239 23.17 4.45 -15.41
N VAL A 240 24.11 3.87 -14.65
CA VAL A 240 23.98 3.58 -13.23
C VAL A 240 25.18 4.17 -12.49
N THR A 241 24.93 4.79 -11.35
CA THR A 241 25.99 5.31 -10.47
C THR A 241 26.51 4.22 -9.52
N PRO A 242 27.76 4.30 -9.03
CA PRO A 242 28.28 3.35 -8.02
C PRO A 242 27.39 3.25 -6.77
N GLN A 243 26.71 4.35 -6.42
CA GLN A 243 25.75 4.41 -5.31
C GLN A 243 24.45 3.66 -5.62
N GLN A 244 24.01 3.59 -6.87
CA GLN A 244 22.81 2.86 -7.27
C GLN A 244 23.05 1.34 -7.37
N GLU A 245 24.30 0.93 -7.62
CA GLU A 245 24.71 -0.49 -7.60
C GLU A 245 24.89 -1.04 -6.17
N SER A 246 25.23 -0.16 -5.22
CA SER A 246 25.51 -0.57 -3.85
C SER A 246 24.23 -0.88 -3.07
N PHE A 247 24.18 -2.07 -2.46
CA PHE A 247 23.14 -2.45 -1.49
C PHE A 247 23.10 -1.55 -0.24
N PHE A 248 24.24 -0.94 0.12
CA PHE A 248 24.40 -0.08 1.31
C PHE A 248 24.66 1.37 0.92
N SER A 249 23.97 1.84 -0.12
CA SER A 249 24.08 3.22 -0.58
C SER A 249 23.72 4.22 0.51
N SER A 250 24.69 5.05 0.90
CA SER A 250 24.48 6.14 1.86
C SER A 250 23.51 7.20 1.33
N ASP A 251 23.49 7.41 0.00
CA ASP A 251 22.58 8.34 -0.66
C ASP A 251 21.13 7.86 -0.57
N ALA A 252 20.89 6.58 -0.88
CA ALA A 252 19.58 5.96 -0.69
C ALA A 252 19.14 5.98 0.78
N PHE A 253 20.06 5.71 1.71
CA PHE A 253 19.74 5.76 3.14
C PHE A 253 19.38 7.17 3.58
N MET A 254 20.14 8.21 3.23
CA MET A 254 19.91 9.56 3.74
C MET A 254 18.71 10.25 3.08
N ASN A 255 18.54 10.08 1.77
CA ASN A 255 17.48 10.79 1.03
C ASN A 255 16.14 10.06 1.03
N GLN A 256 16.14 8.74 1.23
CA GLN A 256 14.92 7.94 1.23
C GLN A 256 14.75 7.17 2.54
N GLY A 257 15.75 6.40 2.96
CA GLY A 257 15.68 5.51 4.12
C GLY A 257 15.33 6.24 5.41
N ALA A 258 16.15 7.19 5.84
CA ALA A 258 15.98 7.91 7.10
C ALA A 258 14.66 8.71 7.18
N PRO A 259 14.24 9.47 6.15
CA PRO A 259 12.92 10.08 6.13
C PRO A 259 11.79 9.04 6.21
N TYR A 260 11.94 7.92 5.51
CA TYR A 260 10.94 6.86 5.49
C TYR A 260 10.82 6.18 6.87
N ILE A 261 11.92 5.92 7.58
CA ILE A 261 11.91 5.41 8.97
C ILE A 261 11.07 6.31 9.87
N ALA A 262 11.36 7.61 9.86
CA ALA A 262 10.67 8.57 10.70
C ALA A 262 9.16 8.61 10.38
N ALA A 263 8.81 8.66 9.09
CA ALA A 263 7.42 8.68 8.65
C ALA A 263 6.67 7.39 9.03
N VAL A 264 7.30 6.23 8.79
CA VAL A 264 6.70 4.92 9.01
C VAL A 264 6.51 4.64 10.50
N LEU A 265 7.48 4.96 11.37
CA LEU A 265 7.33 4.81 12.81
C LEU A 265 6.26 5.74 13.39
N ALA A 266 6.20 6.99 12.94
CA ALA A 266 5.15 7.93 13.34
C ALA A 266 3.77 7.44 12.90
N TYR A 267 3.66 6.93 11.66
CA TYR A 267 2.43 6.35 11.13
C TYR A 267 2.00 5.13 11.93
N ALA A 268 2.93 4.23 12.28
CA ALA A 268 2.64 3.02 13.04
C ALA A 268 1.85 3.32 14.33
N ILE A 269 2.36 4.25 15.12
CA ILE A 269 1.86 4.53 16.48
C ILE A 269 0.50 5.24 16.44
N GLY A 270 0.28 6.12 15.45
CA GLY A 270 -0.92 6.95 15.38
C GLY A 270 -2.07 6.38 14.53
N ASN A 271 -1.83 5.31 13.78
CA ASN A 271 -2.78 4.83 12.79
C ASN A 271 -3.79 3.82 13.38
N GLN A 272 -5.07 4.18 13.27
CA GLN A 272 -6.19 3.39 13.76
C GLN A 272 -6.33 2.01 13.09
N THR A 273 -6.06 1.88 11.78
CA THR A 273 -6.13 0.61 11.05
C THR A 273 -5.13 -0.42 11.57
N ILE A 274 -3.91 0.03 11.91
CA ILE A 274 -2.88 -0.83 12.47
C ILE A 274 -3.28 -1.31 13.86
N ALA A 275 -3.76 -0.39 14.69
CA ALA A 275 -4.20 -0.72 16.03
C ALA A 275 -5.41 -1.67 16.05
N GLN A 276 -6.42 -1.46 15.20
CA GLN A 276 -7.57 -2.36 15.10
C GLN A 276 -7.16 -3.79 14.77
N ARG A 277 -6.23 -3.95 13.83
CA ARG A 277 -5.73 -5.28 13.45
C ARG A 277 -4.93 -5.94 14.56
N LEU A 278 -4.20 -5.14 15.33
CA LEU A 278 -3.46 -5.63 16.49
C LEU A 278 -4.40 -6.01 17.66
N PHE A 279 -5.54 -5.32 17.82
CA PHE A 279 -6.58 -5.70 18.79
C PHE A 279 -7.36 -6.96 18.39
N ALA A 280 -7.49 -7.23 17.07
CA ALA A 280 -8.24 -8.39 16.56
C ALA A 280 -7.48 -9.74 16.63
N VAL A 281 -6.20 -9.76 17.04
CA VAL A 281 -5.40 -10.99 17.17
C VAL A 281 -5.80 -11.74 18.45
N ARG A 282 -5.99 -13.07 18.34
CA ARG A 282 -6.34 -13.96 19.46
C ARG A 282 -5.41 -13.77 20.67
N GLU A 283 -5.99 -13.93 21.86
CA GLU A 283 -5.31 -13.70 23.14
C GLU A 283 -4.35 -14.82 23.55
N ASP A 284 -4.41 -15.99 22.91
CA ASP A 284 -3.69 -17.21 23.28
C ASP A 284 -2.30 -17.36 22.62
N LEU A 285 -1.76 -16.29 22.01
CA LEU A 285 -0.46 -16.26 21.32
C LEU A 285 0.47 -15.11 21.78
#